data_AF-A0A259BNU3-F1
#
_entry.id   AF-A0A259BNU3-F1
#
_cell.length_a   1.000
_cell.length_b   1.000
_cell.length_c   1.000
_cell.angle_alpha   90.00
_cell.angle_beta   90.00
_cell.angle_gamma   90.00
#
_symmetry.space_group_name_H-M   'P 1'
#
loop_
_entity.id
_entity.type
_entity.pdbx_description
1 polymer ?
#
loop_
_entity_poly.entity_id
_entity_poly.type
_entity_poly.pdbx_seq_one_letter_code
_entity_poly.pdbx_strand_id
1 'polypeptide(L)'
;MSTSLTPQAPIRASLTIDATIDAIADATEWLGTLAEAEDWPMALKFGLELSVEEALANVVSYAFEGVDAAPMIRLDLLELDGARIGVRIVDNGIPFDPTNVAE
;
A
#
# COMPACT_ATOMS: atom_id res chain seq x y z
N MET A 1 -3.33 -22.21 -1.03
CA MET A 1 -1.93 -21.70 -1.04
C MET A 1 -1.91 -20.50 -0.11
N SER A 2 -1.30 -20.61 1.06
CA SER A 2 -1.18 -19.50 2.01
C SER A 2 -0.09 -18.54 1.53
N THR A 3 -0.48 -17.39 1.00
CA THR A 3 0.40 -16.24 0.77
C THR A 3 0.61 -15.52 2.10
N SER A 4 1.37 -16.14 3.01
CA SER A 4 1.85 -15.45 4.19
C SER A 4 3.04 -14.58 3.77
N LEU A 5 2.83 -13.26 3.68
CA LEU A 5 3.91 -12.30 3.55
C LEU A 5 4.86 -12.49 4.73
N THR A 6 6.09 -12.94 4.46
CA THR A 6 7.09 -13.16 5.50
C THR A 6 7.36 -11.84 6.22
N PRO A 7 7.29 -11.76 7.57
CA PRO A 7 7.45 -10.50 8.31
C PRO A 7 8.82 -9.80 8.15
N GLN A 8 9.75 -10.38 7.39
CA GLN A 8 11.15 -9.94 7.26
C GLN A 8 11.61 -9.76 5.80
N ALA A 9 10.70 -9.69 4.81
CA ALA A 9 11.09 -9.34 3.45
C ALA A 9 11.84 -7.98 3.45
N PRO A 10 13.00 -7.85 2.78
CA PRO A 10 13.77 -6.62 2.79
C PRO A 10 13.00 -5.49 2.09
N ILE A 11 13.01 -4.32 2.72
CA ILE A 11 12.42 -3.10 2.17
C ILE A 11 13.40 -2.52 1.15
N ARG A 12 12.97 -2.39 -0.10
CA ARG A 12 13.76 -1.82 -1.19
C ARG A 12 13.59 -0.31 -1.29
N ALA A 13 12.38 0.18 -1.04
CA ALA A 13 12.04 1.59 -1.05
C ALA A 13 10.85 1.84 -0.13
N SER A 14 10.70 3.07 0.36
CA SER A 14 9.54 3.49 1.15
C SER A 14 9.07 4.87 0.72
N LEU A 15 7.77 5.11 0.88
CA LEU A 15 7.12 6.40 0.71
C LEU A 15 6.20 6.66 1.91
N THR A 16 6.21 7.87 2.44
CA THR A 16 5.20 8.34 3.39
C THR A 16 4.30 9.32 2.64
N ILE A 17 2.99 9.15 2.79
CA ILE A 17 1.97 10.03 2.21
C ILE A 17 1.05 10.57 3.30
N ASP A 18 0.39 11.69 3.00
CA ASP A 18 -0.69 12.19 3.84
C ASP A 18 -1.90 11.23 3.79
N ALA A 19 -2.68 11.19 4.87
CA ALA A 19 -3.90 10.38 4.94
C ALA A 19 -5.08 11.07 4.26
N THR A 20 -4.95 11.40 2.98
CA THR A 20 -5.97 12.06 2.17
C THR A 20 -6.15 11.35 0.83
N ILE A 21 -7.32 11.50 0.22
CA ILE A 21 -7.61 10.89 -1.09
C ILE A 21 -6.66 11.45 -2.17
N ASP A 22 -6.35 12.74 -2.10
CA ASP A 22 -5.48 13.40 -3.07
C ASP A 22 -4.05 12.82 -3.04
N ALA A 23 -3.56 12.43 -1.85
CA ALA A 23 -2.22 11.86 -1.68
C ALA A 23 -2.08 10.42 -2.21
N ILE A 24 -3.18 9.76 -2.61
CA ILE A 24 -3.12 8.44 -3.26
C ILE A 24 -2.42 8.54 -4.62
N ALA A 25 -2.54 9.67 -5.32
CA ALA A 25 -1.84 9.92 -6.58
C ALA A 25 -0.31 9.89 -6.41
N ASP A 26 0.20 10.37 -5.27
CA ASP A 26 1.64 10.35 -4.98
C ASP A 26 2.17 8.90 -4.88
N ALA A 27 1.35 7.99 -4.34
CA ALA A 27 1.70 6.58 -4.23
C ALA A 27 1.75 5.88 -5.60
N THR A 28 0.79 6.16 -6.47
CA THR A 28 0.77 5.57 -7.83
C THR A 28 1.87 6.16 -8.71
N GLU A 29 2.15 7.47 -8.63
CA GLU A 29 3.28 8.10 -9.32
C GLU A 29 4.64 7.52 -8.86
N TRP A 30 4.80 7.32 -7.55
CA TRP A 30 6.00 6.69 -6.98
C TRP A 30 6.20 5.26 -7.50
N LEU A 31 5.14 4.44 -7.53
CA LEU A 31 5.20 3.09 -8.11
C LEU A 31 5.51 3.14 -9.61
N GLY A 32 4.94 4.09 -10.34
CA GLY A 32 5.20 4.28 -11.76
C GLY A 32 6.67 4.58 -12.03
N THR A 33 7.30 5.42 -11.21
CA THR A 33 8.73 5.75 -11.30
C THR A 33 9.61 4.52 -11.05
N LEU A 34 9.27 3.71 -10.04
CA LEU A 34 9.99 2.47 -9.72
C LEU A 34 9.85 1.43 -10.83
N ALA A 35 8.63 1.27 -11.36
CA ALA A 35 8.34 0.34 -12.44
C ALA A 35 9.12 0.68 -13.72
N GLU A 36 9.25 1.97 -14.04
CA GLU A 36 10.02 2.43 -15.19
C GLU A 36 11.53 2.23 -15.00
N ALA A 37 12.05 2.52 -13.80
CA ALA A 37 13.46 2.33 -13.49
C ALA A 37 13.91 0.85 -13.54
N GLU A 38 12.98 -0.07 -13.29
CA GLU A 38 13.24 -1.51 -13.23
C GLU A 38 12.69 -2.29 -14.43
N ASP A 39 12.16 -1.60 -15.45
CA ASP A 39 11.58 -2.19 -16.66
C ASP A 39 10.50 -3.25 -16.36
N TRP A 40 9.61 -2.94 -15.40
CA TRP A 40 8.55 -3.86 -15.02
C TRP A 40 7.57 -4.10 -16.17
N PRO A 41 7.04 -5.33 -16.33
CA PRO A 41 5.96 -5.58 -17.28
C PRO A 41 4.76 -4.68 -17.02
N MET A 42 4.19 -4.10 -18.08
CA MET A 42 3.03 -3.18 -17.98
C MET A 42 1.87 -3.76 -17.16
N ALA A 43 1.59 -5.06 -17.31
CA ALA A 43 0.54 -5.73 -16.54
C ALA A 43 0.85 -5.80 -15.03
N LEU A 44 2.12 -5.93 -14.65
CA LEU A 44 2.55 -5.91 -13.26
C LEU A 44 2.41 -4.50 -12.67
N LYS A 45 2.90 -3.48 -13.38
CA LYS A 45 2.74 -2.06 -12.99
C LYS A 45 1.27 -1.72 -12.74
N PHE A 46 0.43 -1.94 -13.74
CA PHE A 46 -0.99 -1.62 -13.68
C PHE A 46 -1.72 -2.36 -12.55
N GLY A 47 -1.48 -3.68 -12.42
CA GLY A 47 -2.12 -4.47 -11.37
C GLY A 47 -1.71 -4.03 -9.96
N LEU A 48 -0.46 -3.62 -9.78
CA LEU A 48 0.04 -3.15 -8.49
C LEU A 48 -0.48 -1.75 -8.15
N GLU A 49 -0.48 -0.82 -9.12
CA GLU A 49 -1.05 0.53 -8.96
C GLU A 49 -2.52 0.45 -8.53
N LEU A 50 -3.34 -0.34 -9.24
CA LEU A 50 -4.75 -0.52 -8.90
C LEU A 50 -4.93 -1.13 -7.51
N SER A 51 -4.13 -2.16 -7.17
CA SER A 51 -4.23 -2.80 -5.85
C SER A 51 -3.88 -1.85 -4.70
N VAL A 52 -2.89 -0.96 -4.92
CA VAL A 52 -2.47 0.03 -3.93
C VAL A 52 -3.49 1.17 -3.82
N GLU A 53 -4.03 1.64 -4.94
CA GLU A 53 -5.09 2.65 -4.96
C GLU A 53 -6.31 2.20 -4.14
N GLU A 54 -6.82 1.00 -4.39
CA GLU A 54 -7.96 0.43 -3.66
C GLU A 54 -7.65 0.24 -2.17
N ALA A 55 -6.47 -0.27 -1.84
CA ALA A 55 -6.08 -0.48 -0.45
C ALA A 55 -5.94 0.86 0.31
N LEU A 56 -5.37 1.89 -0.31
CA LEU A 56 -5.25 3.22 0.27
C LEU A 56 -6.59 3.93 0.39
N ALA A 57 -7.46 3.81 -0.61
CA ALA A 57 -8.82 4.38 -0.56
C ALA A 57 -9.59 3.84 0.65
N ASN A 58 -9.47 2.53 0.91
CA ASN A 58 -10.05 1.90 2.09
C ASN A 58 -9.46 2.43 3.40
N VAL A 59 -8.13 2.55 3.49
CA VAL A 59 -7.44 3.07 4.69
C VAL A 59 -7.84 4.52 4.96
N VAL A 60 -7.75 5.40 3.97
CA VAL A 60 -8.06 6.84 4.12
C VAL A 60 -9.53 7.05 4.48
N SER A 61 -10.43 6.26 3.91
CA SER A 61 -11.88 6.41 4.12
C SER A 61 -12.36 5.89 5.48
N TYR A 62 -11.63 4.97 6.12
CA TYR A 62 -12.06 4.31 7.35
C TYR A 62 -11.16 4.64 8.56
N ALA A 63 -9.85 4.56 8.39
CA ALA A 63 -8.93 4.34 9.51
C ALA A 63 -8.73 5.57 10.39
N PHE A 64 -9.03 6.78 9.92
CA PHE A 64 -8.69 8.02 10.62
C PHE A 64 -9.88 8.83 11.14
N GLU A 65 -11.11 8.34 10.99
CA GLU A 65 -12.28 9.02 11.54
C GLU A 65 -12.25 8.96 13.07
N GLY A 66 -12.22 10.13 13.73
CA GLY A 66 -12.25 10.24 15.20
C GLY A 66 -10.95 9.84 15.92
N VAL A 67 -9.82 9.77 15.21
CA VAL A 67 -8.51 9.46 15.81
C VAL A 67 -7.81 10.73 16.29
N ASP A 68 -7.37 10.76 17.55
CA ASP A 68 -6.68 11.91 18.16
C ASP A 68 -5.21 12.05 17.73
N ALA A 69 -4.60 10.96 17.27
CA ALA A 69 -3.23 10.95 16.78
C ALA A 69 -3.14 11.52 15.36
N ALA A 70 -2.03 12.20 15.03
CA ALA A 70 -1.77 12.65 13.67
C ALA A 70 -1.74 11.43 12.71
N PRO A 71 -2.55 11.41 11.64
CA PRO A 71 -2.57 10.31 10.68
C PRO A 71 -1.21 10.11 10.02
N MET A 72 -0.87 8.85 9.77
CA MET A 72 0.35 8.45 9.09
C MET A 72 0.06 7.23 8.22
N ILE A 73 0.50 7.29 6.97
CA ILE A 73 0.50 6.16 6.04
C ILE A 73 1.90 6.03 5.46
N ARG A 74 2.46 4.82 5.52
CA ARG A 74 3.72 4.46 4.88
C ARG A 74 3.54 3.27 3.96
N LEU A 75 4.08 3.37 2.76
CA LEU A 75 4.24 2.28 1.80
C LEU A 75 5.67 1.79 1.84
N ASP A 76 5.87 0.48 1.92
CA ASP A 76 7.16 -0.19 1.78
C ASP A 76 7.10 -1.11 0.57
N LEU A 77 7.97 -0.91 -0.43
CA LEU A 77 8.21 -1.88 -1.49
C LEU A 77 9.11 -2.99 -0.94
N LEU A 78 8.62 -4.22 -0.99
CA LEU A 78 9.28 -5.41 -0.47
C LEU A 78 9.82 -6.27 -1.61
N GLU A 79 11.05 -6.74 -1.46
CA GLU A 79 11.54 -7.87 -2.25
C GLU A 79 10.99 -9.16 -1.64
N LEU A 80 10.15 -9.85 -2.39
CA LEU A 80 9.70 -11.18 -2.00
C LEU A 80 10.61 -12.22 -2.64
N ASP A 81 10.48 -13.46 -2.21
CA ASP A 81 11.22 -14.59 -2.74
C ASP A 81 11.01 -14.79 -4.25
N GLY A 82 12.13 -14.92 -4.96
CA GLY A 82 12.18 -15.08 -6.42
C GLY A 82 12.12 -13.73 -7.15
N ALA A 83 11.29 -13.66 -8.19
CA ALA A 83 11.05 -12.43 -8.96
C ALA A 83 9.75 -11.72 -8.52
N ARG A 84 9.39 -11.85 -7.24
CA ARG A 84 8.15 -11.32 -6.70
C ARG A 84 8.42 -10.02 -5.96
N ILE A 85 7.48 -9.09 -6.09
CA ILE A 85 7.46 -7.84 -5.33
C ILE A 85 6.19 -7.78 -4.49
N GLY A 86 6.25 -7.10 -3.37
CA GLY A 86 5.08 -6.80 -2.54
C GLY A 86 5.08 -5.33 -2.16
N VAL A 87 3.90 -4.79 -1.89
CA VAL A 87 3.77 -3.49 -1.24
C VAL A 87 3.12 -3.72 0.12
N ARG A 88 3.76 -3.23 1.17
CA ARG A 88 3.20 -3.20 2.51
C ARG A 88 2.76 -1.79 2.84
N ILE A 89 1.48 -1.64 3.15
CA ILE A 89 0.90 -0.40 3.65
C ILE A 89 0.84 -0.50 5.17
N VAL A 90 1.37 0.51 5.86
CA VAL A 90 1.35 0.62 7.31
C VAL A 90 0.70 1.95 7.67
N ASP A 91 -0.35 1.89 8.46
CA ASP A 91 -1.03 3.06 9.01
C ASP A 91 -1.10 3.02 10.54
N ASN A 92 -1.48 4.15 11.15
CA ASN A 92 -1.73 4.27 12.59
C ASN A 92 -3.21 4.53 12.93
N GLY A 93 -4.12 4.14 12.04
CA GLY A 93 -5.55 4.32 12.21
C GLY A 93 -6.22 3.17 12.97
N ILE A 94 -7.55 3.19 12.97
CA ILE A 94 -8.39 2.18 13.60
C ILE A 94 -8.25 0.86 12.81
N PRO A 95 -7.95 -0.27 13.47
CA PRO A 95 -7.94 -1.57 12.81
C PRO A 95 -9.30 -1.89 12.19
N PHE A 96 -9.29 -2.29 10.92
CA PHE A 96 -10.49 -2.72 10.22
C PHE A 96 -11.09 -3.99 10.85
N ASP A 97 -12.37 -3.96 11.21
CA ASP A 97 -13.14 -5.11 11.67
C ASP A 97 -13.97 -5.71 10.52
N PRO A 98 -13.52 -6.80 9.88
CA PRO A 98 -14.23 -7.42 8.75
C PRO A 98 -15.54 -8.11 9.17
N THR A 99 -15.83 -8.25 10.46
CA THR A 99 -17.06 -8.92 10.94
C THR A 99 -18.25 -7.98 11.08
N ASN A 100 -18.03 -6.68 10.88
CA ASN A 100 -19.03 -5.63 11.05
C ASN A 100 -19.39 -4.92 9.72
N VAL A 101 -19.03 -5.50 8.58
CA VAL A 101 -19.35 -4.95 7.25
C VAL A 101 -20.58 -5.67 6.70
N ALA A 102 -21.66 -4.93 6.42
CA ALA A 102 -22.81 -5.47 5.72
C ALA A 102 -22.45 -5.68 4.24
N GLU A 103 -22.73 -6.88 3.73
CA GLU A 103 -22.54 -7.28 2.33
C GLU A 103 -23.51 -6.55 1.38
#